data_AF-A0A7I9YQG1-F1
#
_entry.id   AF-A0A7I9YQG1-F1
#
_cell.length_a   1.000
_cell.length_b   1.000
_cell.length_c   1.000
_cell.angle_alpha   90.00
_cell.angle_beta   90.00
_cell.angle_gamma   90.00
#
_symmetry.space_group_name_H-M   'P 1'
#
loop_
_entity.id
_entity.type
_entity.pdbx_description
1 polymer ?
#
loop_
_entity_poly.entity_id
_entity_poly.type
_entity_poly.pdbx_seq_one_letter_code
_entity_poly.pdbx_strand_id
1 'polypeptide(L)'
;MTEGALVRMLGSAATGGVDPEAADRTTQRILDAALQEAATVGLQRLTVEDVVRRARVARMTVYRRYPRRDDLVEALVRRETQRFLAAVADGIEKTKDPQDGVVEAFIAAVRFSRSHPMLRRAAHTESALSAADNAELLDIGAAFIARQIHGEAPGAPTQPVRWVADVFARLFMTYIATPPTDPDFGDDDELRRFAHEVLTPMVERAVGTGE
;
A
#
# COMPACT_ATOMS: atom_id res chain seq x y z
N MET A 1 17.74 6.05 8.28
CA MET A 1 17.02 4.81 7.95
C MET A 1 18.06 3.82 7.46
N THR A 2 18.20 2.67 8.08
CA THR A 2 19.12 1.62 7.59
C THR A 2 18.54 0.95 6.35
N GLU A 3 19.39 0.28 5.58
CA GLU A 3 18.97 -0.60 4.47
C GLU A 3 17.91 -1.61 4.96
N GLY A 4 16.88 -1.89 4.14
CA GLY A 4 15.79 -2.81 4.46
C GLY A 4 14.85 -2.39 5.60
N ALA A 5 15.04 -1.23 6.23
CA ALA A 5 14.16 -0.79 7.33
C ALA A 5 12.73 -0.53 6.85
N LEU A 6 12.56 0.13 5.71
CA LEU A 6 11.24 0.42 5.15
C LEU A 6 10.48 -0.86 4.80
N VAL A 7 11.16 -1.82 4.17
CA VAL A 7 10.53 -3.09 3.76
C VAL A 7 10.07 -3.90 4.97
N ARG A 8 10.89 -3.98 6.02
CA ARG A 8 10.48 -4.61 7.29
C ARG A 8 9.27 -3.94 7.93
N MET A 9 9.19 -2.60 7.90
CA MET A 9 8.03 -1.87 8.40
C MET A 9 6.77 -2.18 7.58
N LEU A 10 6.88 -2.20 6.25
CA LEU A 10 5.78 -2.56 5.34
C LEU A 10 5.30 -4.01 5.58
N GLY A 11 6.22 -4.96 5.70
CA GLY A 11 5.91 -6.37 5.99
C GLY A 11 5.24 -6.58 7.35
N SER A 12 5.71 -5.89 8.39
CA SER A 12 5.07 -5.91 9.72
C SER A 12 3.67 -5.28 9.68
N ALA A 13 3.49 -4.20 8.92
CA ALA A 13 2.20 -3.53 8.79
C ALA A 13 1.19 -4.37 8.00
N ALA A 14 1.63 -5.11 6.98
CA ALA A 14 0.78 -5.98 6.17
C ALA A 14 0.27 -7.22 6.90
N THR A 15 0.89 -7.58 8.04
CA THR A 15 0.53 -8.74 8.85
C THR A 15 -0.05 -8.36 10.23
N GLY A 16 0.03 -7.09 10.62
CA GLY A 16 -0.41 -6.59 11.93
C GLY A 16 -1.85 -6.05 11.94
N GLY A 17 -2.53 -6.20 13.08
CA GLY A 17 -3.86 -5.63 13.33
C GLY A 17 -3.85 -4.10 13.54
N VAL A 18 -5.03 -3.48 13.50
CA VAL A 18 -5.20 -2.04 13.73
C VAL A 18 -4.75 -1.67 15.15
N ASP A 19 -3.86 -0.69 15.26
CA ASP A 19 -3.39 -0.18 16.55
C ASP A 19 -4.46 0.74 17.19
N PRO A 20 -5.01 0.40 18.37
CA PRO A 20 -6.01 1.23 19.05
C PRO A 20 -5.49 2.63 19.43
N GLU A 21 -4.19 2.80 19.70
CA GLU A 21 -3.61 4.10 20.03
C GLU A 21 -3.49 5.03 18.82
N ALA A 22 -3.51 4.47 17.60
CA ALA A 22 -3.57 5.24 16.36
C ALA A 22 -4.92 5.95 16.17
N ALA A 23 -5.96 5.57 16.92
CA ALA A 23 -7.28 6.19 16.86
C ALA A 23 -7.39 7.49 17.69
N ASP A 24 -6.47 7.77 18.61
CA ASP A 24 -6.51 9.03 19.38
C ASP A 24 -6.28 10.23 18.46
N ARG A 25 -7.09 11.29 18.65
CA ARG A 25 -7.05 12.54 17.86
C ARG A 25 -5.66 13.19 17.86
N THR A 26 -4.92 13.07 18.96
CA THR A 26 -3.55 13.63 19.02
C THR A 26 -2.60 12.84 18.13
N THR A 27 -2.67 11.51 18.20
CA THR A 27 -1.87 10.62 17.34
C THR A 27 -2.18 10.85 15.87
N GLN A 28 -3.46 10.97 15.50
CA GLN A 28 -3.87 11.30 14.13
C GLN A 28 -3.25 12.61 13.65
N ARG A 29 -3.32 13.68 14.45
CA ARG A 29 -2.71 14.97 14.10
C ARG A 29 -1.19 14.90 13.93
N ILE A 30 -0.50 14.13 14.77
CA ILE A 30 0.95 13.94 14.67
C ILE A 30 1.29 13.20 13.37
N LEU A 31 0.60 12.08 13.09
CA LEU A 31 0.87 11.28 11.91
C LEU A 31 0.42 11.97 10.62
N ASP A 32 -0.63 12.78 10.63
CA ASP A 32 -1.01 13.63 9.49
C ASP A 32 0.05 14.70 9.21
N ALA A 33 0.61 15.32 10.25
CA ALA A 33 1.73 16.21 10.09
C ALA A 33 2.97 15.47 9.54
N ALA A 34 3.26 14.27 10.03
CA ALA A 34 4.34 13.44 9.52
C ALA A 34 4.15 13.04 8.05
N LEU A 35 2.93 12.69 7.63
CA LEU A 35 2.57 12.40 6.25
C LEU A 35 2.88 13.59 5.33
N GLN A 36 2.51 14.79 5.74
CA GLN A 36 2.76 16.00 4.98
C GLN A 36 4.25 16.37 4.90
N GLU A 37 4.99 16.20 5.99
CA GLU A 37 6.45 16.35 5.99
C GLU A 37 7.12 15.30 5.08
N ALA A 38 6.72 14.04 5.18
CA ALA A 38 7.23 12.96 4.34
C ALA A 38 6.95 13.21 2.85
N ALA A 39 5.78 13.74 2.50
CA ALA A 39 5.44 14.14 1.14
C ALA A 39 6.27 15.33 0.63
N THR A 40 6.69 16.23 1.55
CA THR A 40 7.44 17.44 1.19
C THR A 40 8.94 17.16 1.05
N VAL A 41 9.54 16.46 2.01
CA VAL A 41 11.00 16.29 2.08
C VAL A 41 11.44 14.83 1.88
N GLY A 42 10.53 13.87 1.92
CA GLY A 42 10.81 12.44 1.87
C GLY A 42 11.02 11.83 3.25
N LEU A 43 10.74 10.53 3.39
CA LEU A 43 10.85 9.81 4.66
C LEU A 43 12.24 9.92 5.28
N GLN A 44 13.31 9.96 4.48
CA GLN A 44 14.69 10.05 4.97
C GLN A 44 15.01 11.41 5.64
N ARG A 45 14.44 12.51 5.15
CA ARG A 45 14.73 13.86 5.66
C ARG A 45 13.73 14.37 6.69
N LEU A 46 12.65 13.63 6.95
CA LEU A 46 11.67 13.94 8.00
C LEU A 46 12.35 14.02 9.38
N THR A 47 12.05 15.08 10.13
CA THR A 47 12.49 15.28 11.52
C THR A 47 11.32 15.35 12.49
N VAL A 48 11.54 14.98 13.75
CA VAL A 48 10.48 15.06 14.79
C VAL A 48 10.12 16.52 15.05
N GLU A 49 11.10 17.42 15.00
CA GLU A 49 10.94 18.86 15.19
C GLU A 49 10.02 19.49 14.14
N ASP A 50 10.16 19.12 12.86
CA ASP A 50 9.28 19.58 11.79
C ASP A 50 7.84 19.13 12.02
N VAL A 51 7.68 17.86 12.42
CA VAL A 51 6.37 17.29 12.74
C VAL A 51 5.74 17.96 13.96
N VAL A 52 6.50 18.25 15.02
CA VAL A 52 6.00 19.01 16.19
C VAL A 52 5.45 20.37 15.75
N ARG A 53 6.23 21.11 14.94
CA ARG A 53 5.85 22.43 14.43
C ARG A 53 4.58 22.37 13.57
N ARG A 54 4.48 21.39 12.67
CA ARG A 54 3.31 21.23 11.80
C ARG A 54 2.06 20.73 12.53
N ALA A 55 2.22 19.77 13.44
CA ALA A 55 1.10 19.16 14.17
C ALA A 55 0.39 20.16 15.09
N ARG A 56 1.06 21.25 15.49
CA ARG A 56 0.59 22.22 16.49
C ARG A 56 0.25 21.52 17.82
N VAL A 57 1.10 20.59 18.22
CA VAL A 57 1.01 19.81 19.45
C VAL A 57 2.25 20.10 20.31
N ALA A 58 2.11 20.09 21.63
CA ALA A 58 3.23 20.32 22.53
C ALA A 58 4.36 19.31 22.28
N ARG A 59 5.62 19.80 22.25
CA ARG A 59 6.82 18.99 21.97
C ARG A 59 6.86 17.72 22.83
N MET A 60 6.67 17.86 24.14
CA MET A 60 6.67 16.74 25.10
C MET A 60 5.64 15.65 24.76
N THR A 61 4.50 16.03 24.17
CA THR A 61 3.45 15.08 23.77
C THR A 61 3.88 14.21 22.59
N VAL A 62 4.66 14.75 21.65
CA VAL A 62 5.21 14.00 20.51
C VAL A 62 6.32 13.07 20.98
N TYR A 63 7.30 13.57 21.72
CA TYR A 63 8.42 12.74 22.22
C TYR A 63 7.98 11.65 23.20
N ARG A 64 6.89 11.85 23.94
CA ARG A 64 6.32 10.78 24.79
C ARG A 64 5.79 9.61 23.97
N ARG A 65 5.22 9.87 22.79
CA ARG A 65 4.67 8.83 21.89
C ARG A 65 5.73 8.24 20.97
N TYR A 66 6.59 9.11 20.43
CA TYR A 66 7.64 8.76 19.49
C TYR A 66 8.97 9.33 19.97
N PRO A 67 9.65 8.65 20.91
CA PRO A 67 10.91 9.12 21.47
C PRO A 67 11.99 9.31 20.41
N ARG A 68 12.00 8.46 19.37
CA ARG A 68 12.92 8.52 18.25
C ARG A 68 12.16 8.82 16.96
N ARG A 69 12.88 9.45 16.02
CA ARG A 69 12.42 9.65 14.65
C ARG A 69 11.96 8.35 13.99
N ASP A 70 12.70 7.27 14.20
CA ASP A 70 12.39 5.99 13.56
C ASP A 70 11.09 5.39 14.10
N ASP A 71 10.74 5.62 15.38
CA ASP A 71 9.45 5.22 15.96
C ASP A 71 8.29 5.96 15.27
N LEU A 72 8.47 7.26 14.99
CA LEU A 72 7.49 8.08 14.26
C LEU A 72 7.32 7.62 12.81
N VAL A 73 8.44 7.31 12.13
CA VAL A 73 8.43 6.83 10.75
C VAL A 73 7.76 5.46 10.66
N GLU A 74 8.07 4.55 11.58
CA GLU A 74 7.43 3.24 11.65
C GLU A 74 5.92 3.37 11.83
N ALA A 75 5.48 4.20 12.79
CA ALA A 75 4.06 4.43 13.02
C ALA A 75 3.35 5.05 11.80
N LEU A 76 4.01 5.98 11.10
CA LEU A 76 3.49 6.56 9.86
C LEU A 76 3.35 5.51 8.75
N VAL A 77 4.42 4.74 8.48
CA VAL A 77 4.43 3.69 7.45
C VAL A 77 3.37 2.63 7.76
N ARG A 78 3.26 2.22 9.02
CA ARG A 78 2.25 1.27 9.48
C ARG A 78 0.83 1.80 9.21
N ARG A 79 0.54 3.04 9.60
CA ARG A 79 -0.77 3.66 9.38
C ARG A 79 -1.13 3.74 7.90
N GLU A 80 -0.23 4.24 7.06
CA GLU A 80 -0.55 4.39 5.63
C GLU A 80 -0.66 3.04 4.91
N THR A 81 0.12 2.03 5.33
CA THR A 81 -0.03 0.67 4.80
C THR A 81 -1.38 0.10 5.18
N GLN A 82 -1.80 0.23 6.45
CA GLN A 82 -3.12 -0.24 6.89
C GLN A 82 -4.27 0.47 6.17
N ARG A 83 -4.15 1.78 5.92
CA ARG A 83 -5.12 2.54 5.11
C ARG A 83 -5.18 2.06 3.67
N PHE A 84 -4.04 1.75 3.06
CA PHE A 84 -4.00 1.18 1.72
C PHE A 84 -4.71 -0.18 1.66
N LEU A 85 -4.35 -1.09 2.57
CA LEU A 85 -4.95 -2.43 2.63
C LEU A 85 -6.46 -2.37 2.91
N ALA A 86 -6.89 -1.48 3.81
CA ALA A 86 -8.31 -1.24 4.07
C ALA A 86 -9.04 -0.71 2.82
N ALA A 87 -8.46 0.26 2.09
CA ALA A 87 -9.08 0.78 0.87
C ALA A 87 -9.25 -0.30 -0.21
N VAL A 88 -8.29 -1.23 -0.33
CA VAL A 88 -8.39 -2.38 -1.25
C VAL A 88 -9.46 -3.36 -0.79
N ALA A 89 -9.49 -3.70 0.50
CA ALA A 89 -10.51 -4.58 1.08
C ALA A 89 -11.93 -4.00 0.91
N ASP A 90 -12.12 -2.73 1.23
CA ASP A 90 -13.38 -1.99 1.01
C ASP A 90 -13.79 -1.98 -0.48
N GLY A 91 -12.83 -2.02 -1.40
CA GLY A 91 -13.09 -2.17 -2.83
C GLY A 91 -13.69 -3.53 -3.14
N ILE A 92 -13.07 -4.60 -2.64
CA ILE A 92 -13.51 -6.00 -2.83
C ILE A 92 -14.90 -6.21 -2.23
N GLU A 93 -15.16 -5.71 -1.02
CA GLU A 93 -16.44 -5.93 -0.31
C GLU A 93 -17.66 -5.26 -0.96
N LYS A 94 -17.45 -4.30 -1.89
CA LYS A 94 -18.55 -3.64 -2.60
C LYS A 94 -19.30 -4.54 -3.56
N THR A 95 -18.74 -5.69 -3.91
CA THR A 95 -19.33 -6.64 -4.85
C THR A 95 -19.36 -8.04 -4.25
N LYS A 96 -20.39 -8.79 -4.64
CA LYS A 96 -20.53 -10.21 -4.31
C LYS A 96 -19.94 -11.12 -5.40
N ASP A 97 -19.64 -10.55 -6.56
CA ASP A 97 -19.04 -11.28 -7.67
C ASP A 97 -17.51 -11.29 -7.50
N PRO A 98 -16.87 -12.47 -7.38
CA PRO A 98 -15.42 -12.57 -7.33
C PRO A 98 -14.71 -11.91 -8.52
N GLN A 99 -15.34 -11.88 -9.70
CA GLN A 99 -14.79 -11.27 -10.91
C GLN A 99 -14.71 -9.74 -10.77
N ASP A 100 -15.79 -9.13 -10.28
CA ASP A 100 -15.82 -7.70 -9.98
C ASP A 100 -14.90 -7.34 -8.81
N GLY A 101 -14.64 -8.29 -7.89
CA GLY A 101 -13.76 -8.07 -6.74
C GLY A 101 -12.33 -7.71 -7.16
N VAL A 102 -11.80 -8.37 -8.19
CA VAL A 102 -10.46 -8.05 -8.76
C VAL A 102 -10.44 -6.65 -9.36
N VAL A 103 -11.51 -6.30 -10.07
CA VAL A 103 -11.68 -4.99 -10.72
C VAL A 103 -11.71 -3.88 -9.68
N GLU A 104 -12.56 -4.00 -8.66
CA GLU A 104 -12.71 -2.96 -7.64
C GLU A 104 -11.49 -2.87 -6.72
N ALA A 105 -10.79 -3.98 -6.45
CA ALA A 105 -9.49 -3.98 -5.76
C ALA A 105 -8.44 -3.17 -6.53
N PHE A 106 -8.33 -3.41 -7.85
CA PHE A 106 -7.37 -2.73 -8.71
C PHE A 106 -7.65 -1.22 -8.78
N ILE A 107 -8.91 -0.84 -9.02
CA ILE A 107 -9.33 0.57 -9.07
C ILE A 107 -9.06 1.25 -7.72
N ALA A 108 -9.40 0.60 -6.60
CA ALA A 108 -9.14 1.14 -5.27
C ALA A 108 -7.64 1.37 -5.03
N ALA A 109 -6.79 0.41 -5.41
CA ALA A 109 -5.35 0.51 -5.25
C ALA A 109 -4.76 1.67 -6.10
N VAL A 110 -5.22 1.82 -7.34
CA VAL A 110 -4.79 2.92 -8.24
C VAL A 110 -5.27 4.27 -7.72
N ARG A 111 -6.54 4.40 -7.33
CA ARG A 111 -7.11 5.64 -6.75
C ARG A 111 -6.37 6.07 -5.49
N PHE A 112 -6.07 5.11 -4.59
CA PHE A 112 -5.29 5.39 -3.39
C PHE A 112 -3.92 5.93 -3.78
N SER A 113 -3.21 5.25 -4.69
CA SER A 113 -1.87 5.64 -5.11
C SER A 113 -1.81 7.02 -5.76
N ARG A 114 -2.79 7.35 -6.61
CA ARG A 114 -2.91 8.65 -7.29
C ARG A 114 -3.22 9.80 -6.34
N SER A 115 -3.94 9.55 -5.26
CA SER A 115 -4.30 10.56 -4.25
C SER A 115 -3.31 10.64 -3.08
N HIS A 116 -2.48 9.62 -2.87
CA HIS A 116 -1.61 9.53 -1.69
C HIS A 116 -0.32 10.35 -1.85
N PRO A 117 -0.06 11.35 -0.99
CA PRO A 117 0.97 12.34 -1.23
C PRO A 117 2.40 11.77 -1.14
N MET A 118 2.64 10.75 -0.30
CA MET A 118 3.95 10.06 -0.25
C MET A 118 4.20 9.19 -1.48
N LEU A 119 3.16 8.53 -2.03
CA LEU A 119 3.32 7.64 -3.18
C LEU A 119 3.57 8.45 -4.45
N ARG A 120 2.82 9.56 -4.62
CA ARG A 120 3.10 10.53 -5.69
C ARG A 120 4.53 11.05 -5.65
N ARG A 121 5.04 11.40 -4.46
CA ARG A 121 6.44 11.82 -4.32
C ARG A 121 7.40 10.70 -4.75
N ALA A 122 7.15 9.48 -4.27
CA ALA A 122 8.01 8.33 -4.54
C ALA A 122 8.10 8.04 -6.05
N ALA A 123 7.00 8.20 -6.80
CA ALA A 123 6.99 8.04 -8.26
C ALA A 123 7.87 9.08 -9.00
N HIS A 124 8.03 10.29 -8.45
CA HIS A 124 8.83 11.37 -9.06
C HIS A 124 10.28 11.44 -8.57
N THR A 125 10.69 10.57 -7.66
CA THR A 125 12.05 10.52 -7.12
C THR A 125 12.68 9.20 -7.56
N GLU A 126 13.92 9.19 -8.06
CA GLU A 126 14.63 7.94 -8.34
C GLU A 126 14.53 7.01 -7.13
N SER A 127 14.16 5.74 -7.37
CA SER A 127 13.87 4.77 -6.31
C SER A 127 15.09 4.65 -5.40
N ALA A 128 14.91 5.05 -4.13
CA ALA A 128 15.94 4.97 -3.11
C ALA A 128 16.11 3.55 -2.53
N LEU A 129 15.38 2.55 -3.06
CA LEU A 129 15.42 1.16 -2.61
C LEU A 129 16.48 0.38 -3.39
N SER A 130 17.21 -0.49 -2.68
CA SER A 130 18.09 -1.46 -3.30
C SER A 130 17.30 -2.49 -4.12
N ALA A 131 17.97 -3.22 -5.01
CA ALA A 131 17.34 -4.32 -5.74
C ALA A 131 16.77 -5.40 -4.80
N ALA A 132 17.46 -5.66 -3.67
CA ALA A 132 17.01 -6.61 -2.66
C ALA A 132 15.73 -6.11 -1.95
N ASP A 133 15.70 -4.83 -1.55
CA ASP A 133 14.54 -4.23 -0.91
C ASP A 133 13.32 -4.22 -1.86
N ASN A 134 13.52 -3.97 -3.15
CA ASN A 134 12.46 -4.06 -4.15
C ASN A 134 11.94 -5.49 -4.30
N ALA A 135 12.82 -6.49 -4.31
CA ALA A 135 12.42 -7.90 -4.42
C ALA A 135 11.58 -8.35 -3.20
N GLU A 136 12.03 -8.03 -1.99
CA GLU A 136 11.30 -8.37 -0.76
C GLU A 136 9.95 -7.65 -0.68
N LEU A 137 9.86 -6.40 -1.14
CA LEU A 137 8.59 -5.68 -1.22
C LEU A 137 7.61 -6.35 -2.20
N LEU A 138 8.09 -6.80 -3.36
CA LEU A 138 7.29 -7.54 -4.32
C LEU A 138 6.79 -8.86 -3.74
N ASP A 139 7.64 -9.59 -3.00
CA ASP A 139 7.25 -10.84 -2.33
C ASP A 139 6.15 -10.62 -1.29
N ILE A 140 6.25 -9.55 -0.49
CA ILE A 140 5.21 -9.16 0.48
C ILE A 140 3.89 -8.86 -0.24
N GLY A 141 3.94 -8.07 -1.32
CA GLY A 141 2.79 -7.70 -2.13
C GLY A 141 2.12 -8.91 -2.78
N ALA A 142 2.92 -9.79 -3.41
CA ALA A 142 2.44 -11.01 -4.04
C ALA A 142 1.81 -11.96 -3.00
N ALA A 143 2.42 -12.13 -1.83
CA ALA A 143 1.84 -12.94 -0.77
C ALA A 143 0.51 -12.37 -0.25
N PHE A 144 0.36 -11.05 -0.17
CA PHE A 144 -0.90 -10.40 0.18
C PHE A 144 -1.98 -10.65 -0.90
N ILE A 145 -1.66 -10.39 -2.17
CA ILE A 145 -2.59 -10.57 -3.29
C ILE A 145 -3.01 -12.04 -3.41
N ALA A 146 -2.08 -13.00 -3.27
CA ALA A 146 -2.38 -14.42 -3.32
C ALA A 146 -3.37 -14.85 -2.22
N ARG A 147 -3.25 -14.28 -1.00
CA ARG A 147 -4.21 -14.52 0.09
C ARG A 147 -5.58 -13.94 -0.24
N GLN A 148 -5.65 -12.74 -0.82
CA GLN A 148 -6.92 -12.13 -1.22
C GLN A 148 -7.62 -12.95 -2.32
N ILE A 149 -6.89 -13.40 -3.35
CA ILE A 149 -7.44 -14.26 -4.41
C ILE A 149 -7.89 -15.62 -3.85
N HIS A 150 -7.14 -16.18 -2.90
CA HIS A 150 -7.48 -17.46 -2.28
C HIS A 150 -8.71 -17.39 -1.38
N GLY A 151 -8.98 -16.23 -0.77
CA GLY A 151 -10.12 -16.02 0.12
C GLY A 151 -10.08 -16.90 1.37
N GLU A 152 -11.25 -17.36 1.80
CA GLU A 152 -11.44 -18.17 3.02
C GLU A 152 -11.28 -19.69 2.78
N ALA A 153 -10.83 -20.10 1.58
CA ALA A 153 -10.65 -21.51 1.27
C ALA A 153 -9.62 -22.17 2.21
N PRO A 154 -9.79 -23.45 2.59
CA PRO A 154 -8.80 -24.15 3.39
C PRO A 154 -7.47 -24.32 2.66
N GLY A 155 -6.37 -24.18 3.41
CA GLY A 155 -5.02 -24.47 2.92
C GLY A 155 -4.25 -23.21 2.51
N ALA A 156 -3.28 -23.39 1.62
CA ALA A 156 -2.47 -22.31 1.09
C ALA A 156 -2.87 -22.01 -0.37
N PRO A 157 -2.68 -20.77 -0.86
CA PRO A 157 -2.93 -20.43 -2.26
C PRO A 157 -2.21 -21.40 -3.20
N THR A 158 -2.86 -21.82 -4.28
CA THR A 158 -2.27 -22.74 -5.27
C THR A 158 -1.11 -22.09 -6.03
N GLN A 159 -0.29 -22.88 -6.72
CA GLN A 159 0.83 -22.34 -7.52
C GLN A 159 0.36 -21.36 -8.62
N PRO A 160 -0.71 -21.64 -9.40
CA PRO A 160 -1.25 -20.68 -10.35
C PRO A 160 -1.66 -19.34 -9.72
N VAL A 161 -2.32 -19.38 -8.55
CA VAL A 161 -2.70 -18.15 -7.82
C VAL A 161 -1.45 -17.36 -7.40
N ARG A 162 -0.40 -18.03 -6.93
CA ARG A 162 0.87 -17.37 -6.58
C ARG A 162 1.54 -16.72 -7.80
N TRP A 163 1.49 -17.33 -8.97
CA TRP A 163 2.02 -16.73 -10.20
C TRP A 163 1.25 -15.47 -10.62
N VAL A 164 -0.08 -15.51 -10.61
CA VAL A 164 -0.91 -14.34 -10.91
C VAL A 164 -0.62 -13.20 -9.92
N ALA A 165 -0.50 -13.53 -8.63
CA ALA A 165 -0.20 -12.55 -7.60
C ALA A 165 1.18 -11.88 -7.77
N ASP A 166 2.22 -12.62 -8.17
CA ASP A 166 3.54 -12.05 -8.49
C ASP A 166 3.44 -11.08 -9.68
N VAL A 167 2.73 -11.47 -10.75
CA VAL A 167 2.52 -10.57 -11.91
C VAL A 167 1.78 -9.30 -11.48
N PHE A 168 0.72 -9.42 -10.68
CA PHE A 168 -0.04 -8.26 -10.22
C PHE A 168 0.79 -7.34 -9.33
N ALA A 169 1.61 -7.89 -8.42
CA ALA A 169 2.51 -7.08 -7.60
C ALA A 169 3.50 -6.26 -8.45
N ARG A 170 4.07 -6.88 -9.49
CA ARG A 170 4.99 -6.21 -10.42
C ARG A 170 4.30 -5.15 -11.26
N LEU A 171 3.13 -5.45 -11.82
CA LEU A 171 2.33 -4.50 -12.59
C LEU A 171 1.93 -3.31 -11.73
N PHE A 172 1.46 -3.55 -10.51
CA PHE A 172 1.08 -2.48 -9.60
C PHE A 172 2.27 -1.58 -9.26
N MET A 173 3.43 -2.16 -8.92
CA MET A 173 4.64 -1.39 -8.61
C MET A 173 5.10 -0.57 -9.82
N THR A 174 5.09 -1.14 -11.02
CA THR A 174 5.48 -0.42 -12.24
C THR A 174 4.49 0.69 -12.59
N TYR A 175 3.18 0.46 -12.46
CA TYR A 175 2.15 1.45 -12.78
C TYR A 175 2.11 2.61 -11.78
N ILE A 176 2.50 2.40 -10.52
CA ILE A 176 2.71 3.52 -9.59
C ILE A 176 3.92 4.34 -10.00
N ALA A 177 5.05 3.68 -10.30
CA ALA A 177 6.31 4.36 -10.58
C ALA A 177 6.30 5.05 -11.95
N THR A 178 5.68 4.43 -12.94
CA THR A 178 5.60 4.88 -14.33
C THR A 178 4.18 4.60 -14.86
N PRO A 179 3.20 5.47 -14.55
CA PRO A 179 1.84 5.31 -15.03
C PRO A 179 1.80 5.26 -16.56
N PRO A 180 1.12 4.28 -17.18
CA PRO A 180 0.96 4.24 -18.63
C PRO A 180 0.01 5.35 -19.08
N THR A 181 0.08 5.67 -20.38
CA THR A 181 -0.86 6.61 -21.03
C THR A 181 -2.06 5.91 -21.65
N ASP A 182 -2.01 4.58 -21.79
CA ASP A 182 -3.07 3.73 -22.33
C ASP A 182 -3.04 2.38 -21.58
N PRO A 183 -4.07 2.03 -20.79
CA PRO A 183 -5.25 2.85 -20.51
C PRO A 183 -4.90 4.13 -19.73
N ASP A 184 -5.76 5.14 -19.76
CA ASP A 184 -5.59 6.32 -18.92
C ASP A 184 -5.83 5.94 -17.46
N PHE A 185 -4.75 5.84 -16.69
CA PHE A 185 -4.83 5.62 -15.24
C PHE A 185 -5.50 6.79 -14.53
N GLY A 186 -5.72 7.90 -15.24
CA GLY A 186 -6.60 9.04 -15.03
C GLY A 186 -8.07 8.73 -14.79
N ASP A 187 -8.59 7.76 -15.53
CA ASP A 187 -10.01 7.51 -15.75
C ASP A 187 -10.40 6.15 -15.15
N ASP A 188 -11.35 6.17 -14.22
CA ASP A 188 -11.79 4.96 -13.53
C ASP A 188 -12.59 4.01 -14.43
N ASP A 189 -13.22 4.52 -15.49
CA ASP A 189 -13.96 3.69 -16.45
C ASP A 189 -13.02 2.95 -17.42
N GLU A 190 -11.91 3.59 -17.80
CA GLU A 190 -10.84 2.91 -18.56
C GLU A 190 -10.11 1.88 -17.70
N LEU A 191 -9.79 2.21 -16.44
CA LEU A 191 -9.21 1.26 -15.48
C LEU A 191 -10.13 0.05 -15.26
N ARG A 192 -11.45 0.27 -15.17
CA ARG A 192 -12.43 -0.80 -15.05
C ARG A 192 -12.42 -1.71 -16.26
N ARG A 193 -12.43 -1.14 -17.48
CA ARG A 193 -12.36 -1.91 -18.72
C ARG A 193 -11.08 -2.74 -18.79
N PHE A 194 -9.93 -2.12 -18.51
CA PHE A 194 -8.64 -2.80 -18.48
C PHE A 194 -8.61 -3.95 -17.47
N ALA A 195 -9.06 -3.72 -16.24
CA ALA A 195 -9.07 -4.74 -15.21
C ALA A 195 -9.96 -5.93 -15.60
N HIS A 196 -11.14 -5.66 -16.14
CA HIS A 196 -12.06 -6.69 -16.61
C HIS A 196 -11.51 -7.48 -17.80
N GLU A 197 -10.92 -6.82 -18.80
CA GLU A 197 -10.44 -7.47 -20.03
C GLU A 197 -9.09 -8.20 -19.84
N VAL A 198 -8.22 -7.71 -18.95
CA VAL A 198 -6.85 -8.19 -18.81
C VAL A 198 -6.62 -8.95 -17.51
N LEU A 199 -7.05 -8.40 -16.37
CA LEU A 199 -6.70 -8.93 -15.05
C LEU A 199 -7.66 -10.06 -14.63
N THR A 200 -8.96 -9.87 -14.77
CA THR A 200 -9.98 -10.86 -14.36
C THR A 200 -9.75 -12.25 -15.00
N PRO A 201 -9.48 -12.38 -16.31
CA PRO A 201 -9.25 -13.69 -16.93
C PRO A 201 -7.99 -14.41 -16.41
N MET A 202 -7.01 -13.68 -15.87
CA MET A 202 -5.83 -14.29 -15.24
C MET A 202 -6.22 -14.97 -13.92
N VAL A 203 -7.04 -14.30 -13.11
CA VAL A 203 -7.51 -14.83 -11.82
C VAL A 203 -8.41 -16.05 -12.03
N GLU A 204 -9.38 -15.97 -12.94
CA GLU A 204 -10.30 -17.07 -13.28
C GLU A 204 -9.58 -18.36 -13.64
N ARG A 205 -8.61 -18.26 -14.56
CA ARG A 205 -7.79 -19.41 -14.97
C ARG A 205 -6.97 -19.97 -13.83
N ALA A 206 -6.53 -19.14 -12.89
CA ALA A 206 -5.73 -19.57 -11.75
C ALA A 206 -6.56 -20.24 -10.64
N VAL A 207 -7.81 -19.82 -10.44
CA VAL A 207 -8.72 -20.43 -9.44
C VAL A 207 -9.45 -21.67 -9.98
N GLY A 208 -9.46 -21.88 -11.30
CA GLY A 208 -9.96 -23.11 -11.91
C GLY A 208 -11.44 -23.08 -12.28
N THR A 209 -11.90 -21.99 -12.93
CA THR A 209 -13.20 -21.99 -13.64
C THR A 209 -13.12 -22.55 -15.06
N GLY A 210 -12.00 -23.18 -15.44
CA GLY A 210 -11.85 -23.85 -16.72
C GLY A 210 -12.40 -25.28 -16.67
N GLU A 211 -13.60 -25.46 -17.24
CA GLU A 211 -14.00 -26.72 -17.89
C GLU A 211 -12.98 -27.13 -18.97
#